data_AF-A0A523IZ36-F1
#
_entry.id   AF-A0A523IZ36-F1
#
_cell.length_a   1.000
_cell.length_b   1.000
_cell.length_c   1.000
_cell.angle_alpha   90.00
_cell.angle_beta   90.00
_cell.angle_gamma   90.00
#
_symmetry.space_group_name_H-M   'P 1'
#
loop_
_entity.id
_entity.type
_entity.pdbx_description
1 polymer ?
#
loop_
_entity_poly.entity_id
_entity_poly.type
_entity_poly.pdbx_seq_one_letter_code
_entity_poly.pdbx_strand_id
1 'polypeptide(L)'
;MRCPLAHAKQRPAAGFSYIEVLLATLLLAISLVPMLEALTAGLQQGDVHRSIVLQHRHLTSGMEEVLAQPFDDLEAAEAAAGGAPSSYSDPPGADRRLVYLSRYDGDNADADSNPFTGTDADLLWVRVEIESTPYFMETLTVR
;
A
#
# COMPACT_ATOMS: atom_id res chain seq x y z
N MET A 1 -53.12 3.27 -50.17
CA MET A 1 -52.71 3.97 -48.92
C MET A 1 -51.32 3.52 -48.53
N ARG A 2 -50.29 4.31 -48.84
CA ARG A 2 -48.95 4.18 -48.24
C ARG A 2 -48.41 5.59 -48.03
N CYS A 3 -48.19 5.92 -46.76
CA CYS A 3 -47.68 7.20 -46.31
C CYS A 3 -46.14 7.16 -46.38
N PRO A 4 -45.45 8.08 -47.07
CA PRO A 4 -44.00 8.11 -47.04
C PRO A 4 -43.51 8.81 -45.75
N LEU A 5 -42.69 8.09 -44.99
CA LEU A 5 -41.93 8.62 -43.84
C LEU A 5 -41.02 9.75 -44.32
N ALA A 6 -41.25 10.96 -43.79
CA ALA A 6 -40.37 12.09 -43.98
C ALA A 6 -39.00 11.78 -43.33
N HIS A 7 -37.97 11.57 -44.15
CA HIS A 7 -36.59 11.66 -43.70
C HIS A 7 -36.33 13.08 -43.21
N ALA A 8 -36.14 13.24 -41.90
CA ALA A 8 -35.62 14.47 -41.32
C ALA A 8 -34.22 14.70 -41.90
N LYS A 9 -34.16 15.60 -42.88
CA LYS A 9 -32.91 16.04 -43.52
C LYS A 9 -32.10 16.78 -42.45
N GLN A 10 -31.13 16.12 -41.83
CA GLN A 10 -30.12 16.80 -41.02
C GLN A 10 -29.46 17.85 -41.92
N ARG A 11 -29.70 19.13 -41.61
CA ARG A 11 -29.08 20.25 -42.32
C ARG A 11 -27.59 20.22 -41.98
N PRO A 12 -26.69 20.19 -42.99
CA PRO A 12 -25.28 20.41 -42.71
C PRO A 12 -25.11 21.84 -42.21
N ALA A 13 -24.63 21.99 -40.96
CA ALA A 13 -24.34 23.29 -40.36
C ALA A 13 -23.06 23.89 -40.97
N ALA A 14 -23.15 24.37 -42.21
CA ALA A 14 -22.00 24.85 -42.97
C ALA A 14 -21.56 26.30 -42.68
N GLY A 15 -22.04 26.91 -41.58
CA GLY A 15 -21.79 28.33 -41.26
C GLY A 15 -21.11 28.61 -39.92
N PHE A 16 -21.02 27.62 -39.02
CA PHE A 16 -20.50 27.80 -37.65
C PHE A 16 -19.08 27.25 -37.44
N SER A 17 -18.52 26.53 -38.42
CA SER A 17 -17.23 25.82 -38.27
C SER A 17 -16.07 26.75 -37.88
N TYR A 18 -15.99 27.96 -38.44
CA TYR A 18 -14.94 28.92 -38.07
C TYR A 18 -15.07 29.42 -36.62
N ILE A 19 -16.30 29.73 -36.20
CA ILE A 19 -16.60 30.17 -34.83
C ILE A 19 -16.33 29.03 -33.84
N GLU A 20 -16.69 27.80 -34.20
CA GLU A 20 -16.46 26.61 -33.40
C GLU A 20 -14.96 26.34 -33.20
N VAL A 21 -14.15 26.46 -34.26
CA VAL A 21 -12.68 26.33 -34.15
C VAL A 21 -12.09 27.45 -33.29
N LEU A 22 -12.54 28.70 -33.44
CA LEU A 22 -12.11 29.81 -32.59
C LEU A 22 -12.49 29.58 -31.12
N LEU A 23 -13.71 29.11 -30.85
CA LEU A 23 -14.16 28.80 -29.51
C LEU A 23 -13.36 27.62 -28.90
N ALA A 24 -13.13 26.57 -29.68
CA ALA A 24 -12.34 25.41 -29.24
C ALA A 24 -10.89 25.79 -28.91
N THR A 25 -10.26 26.61 -29.75
CA THR A 25 -8.89 27.11 -29.50
C THR A 25 -8.84 28.04 -28.28
N LEU A 26 -9.84 28.90 -28.09
CA LEU A 26 -9.95 29.74 -26.90
C LEU A 26 -10.10 28.89 -25.62
N LEU A 27 -10.96 27.87 -25.64
CA LEU A 27 -11.17 26.97 -24.50
C LEU A 27 -9.91 26.11 -24.22
N LEU A 28 -9.21 25.66 -25.25
CA LEU A 28 -7.91 24.99 -25.10
C LEU A 28 -6.89 25.92 -24.46
N ALA A 29 -6.78 27.18 -24.91
CA ALA A 29 -5.85 28.14 -24.34
C ALA A 29 -6.14 28.44 -22.86
N ILE A 30 -7.41 28.58 -22.50
CA ILE A 30 -7.84 28.83 -21.11
C ILE A 30 -7.59 27.59 -20.21
N SER A 31 -7.84 26.39 -20.71
CA SER A 31 -7.72 25.15 -19.92
C SER A 31 -6.31 24.56 -19.87
N LEU A 32 -5.36 25.06 -20.69
CA LEU A 32 -4.02 24.48 -20.80
C LEU A 32 -3.24 24.53 -19.47
N VAL A 33 -3.31 25.65 -18.75
CA VAL A 33 -2.59 25.83 -17.47
C VAL A 33 -3.09 24.83 -16.41
N PRO A 34 -4.39 24.76 -16.06
CA PRO A 34 -4.86 23.77 -15.08
C PRO A 34 -4.71 22.32 -15.57
N MET A 35 -4.70 22.07 -16.88
CA MET A 35 -4.42 20.73 -17.43
C MET A 35 -2.97 20.30 -17.16
N LEU A 36 -2.00 21.21 -17.33
CA LEU A 36 -0.59 20.91 -17.05
C LEU A 36 -0.35 20.72 -15.55
N GLU A 37 -0.99 21.52 -14.69
CA GLU A 37 -0.94 21.35 -13.23
C GLU A 37 -1.53 20.01 -12.79
N ALA A 38 -2.67 19.61 -13.37
CA ALA A 38 -3.28 18.32 -13.09
C ALA A 38 -2.38 17.15 -13.57
N LEU A 39 -1.72 17.30 -14.72
CA LEU A 39 -0.81 16.28 -15.24
C LEU A 39 0.43 16.09 -14.35
N THR A 40 1.05 17.19 -13.90
CA THR A 40 2.23 17.12 -13.01
C THR A 40 1.86 16.53 -11.65
N ALA A 41 0.71 16.94 -11.08
CA ALA A 41 0.19 16.35 -9.86
C ALA A 41 -0.11 14.84 -10.02
N GLY A 42 -0.71 14.45 -11.14
CA GLY A 42 -0.99 13.04 -11.44
C GLY A 42 0.27 12.17 -11.54
N LEU A 43 1.34 12.70 -12.15
CA LEU A 43 2.63 11.98 -12.25
C LEU A 43 3.29 11.83 -10.88
N GLN A 44 3.34 12.90 -10.08
CA GLN A 44 3.91 12.87 -8.73
C GLN A 44 3.16 11.88 -7.82
N GLN A 45 1.83 11.87 -7.91
CA GLN A 45 1.00 10.95 -7.13
C GLN A 45 1.16 9.50 -7.58
N GLY A 46 1.41 9.25 -8.88
CA GLY A 46 1.65 7.92 -9.42
C GLY A 46 2.89 7.25 -8.81
N ASP A 47 4.00 7.99 -8.72
CA ASP A 47 5.25 7.46 -8.15
C ASP A 47 5.14 7.19 -6.65
N VAL A 48 4.53 8.11 -5.89
CA VAL A 48 4.29 7.94 -4.45
C VAL A 48 3.34 6.77 -4.19
N HIS A 49 2.27 6.64 -4.98
CA HIS A 49 1.34 5.52 -4.81
C HIS A 49 2.00 4.19 -5.13
N ARG A 50 2.84 4.14 -6.18
CA ARG A 50 3.60 2.95 -6.53
C ARG A 50 4.56 2.54 -5.41
N SER A 51 5.33 3.47 -4.84
CA SER A 51 6.28 3.14 -3.78
C SER A 51 5.58 2.61 -2.52
N ILE A 52 4.47 3.23 -2.11
CA ILE A 52 3.67 2.77 -0.96
C ILE A 52 3.11 1.36 -1.20
N VAL A 53 2.56 1.10 -2.38
CA VAL A 53 2.00 -0.23 -2.71
C VAL A 53 3.10 -1.29 -2.72
N LEU A 54 4.28 -0.98 -3.25
CA LEU A 54 5.41 -1.91 -3.26
C LEU A 54 5.90 -2.22 -1.84
N GLN A 55 6.06 -1.21 -0.99
CA GLN A 55 6.46 -1.40 0.41
C GLN A 55 5.42 -2.20 1.19
N HIS A 56 4.13 -1.89 1.02
CA HIS A 56 3.06 -2.63 1.66
C HIS A 56 3.05 -4.10 1.24
N ARG A 57 3.17 -4.39 -0.07
CA ARG A 57 3.26 -5.78 -0.54
C ARG A 57 4.50 -6.50 -0.04
N HIS A 58 5.63 -5.80 0.05
CA HIS A 58 6.86 -6.37 0.59
C HIS A 58 6.70 -6.79 2.06
N LEU A 59 6.11 -5.92 2.88
CA LEU A 59 5.80 -6.23 4.28
C LEU A 59 4.78 -7.35 4.43
N THR A 60 3.68 -7.31 3.66
CA THR A 60 2.64 -8.34 3.70
C THR A 60 3.18 -9.71 3.30
N SER A 61 3.95 -9.79 2.21
CA SER A 61 4.58 -11.05 1.79
C SER A 61 5.53 -11.59 2.85
N GLY A 62 6.32 -10.73 3.51
CA GLY A 62 7.20 -11.15 4.59
C GLY A 62 6.43 -11.61 5.83
N MET A 63 5.33 -10.94 6.18
CA MET A 63 4.46 -11.36 7.27
C MET A 63 3.81 -12.72 6.99
N GLU A 64 3.28 -12.92 5.78
CA GLU A 64 2.71 -14.20 5.35
C GLU A 64 3.75 -15.33 5.39
N GLU A 65 4.99 -15.06 4.98
CA GLU A 65 6.09 -16.03 5.01
C GLU A 65 6.47 -16.45 6.44
N VAL A 66 6.54 -15.49 7.37
CA VAL A 66 6.84 -15.75 8.79
C VAL A 66 5.68 -16.47 9.47
N LEU A 67 4.44 -16.04 9.24
CA LEU A 67 3.25 -16.68 9.82
C LEU A 67 2.96 -18.06 9.23
N ALA A 68 3.56 -18.41 8.09
CA ALA A 68 3.50 -19.76 7.54
C ALA A 68 4.45 -20.74 8.26
N GLN A 69 5.37 -20.26 9.10
CA GLN A 69 6.27 -21.13 9.87
C GLN A 69 5.54 -21.76 11.06
N PRO A 70 5.94 -22.98 11.48
CA PRO A 70 5.46 -23.57 12.73
C PRO A 70 5.75 -22.68 13.94
N PHE A 71 4.83 -22.66 14.91
CA PHE A 71 5.00 -21.85 16.12
C PHE A 71 6.29 -22.18 16.89
N ASP A 72 6.63 -23.47 17.02
CA ASP A 72 7.83 -23.89 17.75
C ASP A 72 9.14 -23.42 17.08
N ASP A 73 9.14 -23.24 15.75
CA ASP A 73 10.29 -22.68 15.01
C ASP A 73 10.40 -21.16 15.22
N LEU A 74 9.27 -20.46 15.30
CA LEU A 74 9.23 -19.04 15.64
C LEU A 74 9.67 -18.81 17.09
N GLU A 75 9.25 -19.67 18.00
CA GLU A 75 9.63 -19.66 19.42
C GLU A 75 11.15 -19.86 19.59
N ALA A 76 11.73 -20.82 18.87
CA ALA A 76 13.18 -21.03 18.89
C ALA A 76 13.95 -19.84 18.29
N ALA A 77 13.43 -19.24 17.22
CA ALA A 77 14.04 -18.06 16.60
C ALA A 77 13.95 -16.81 17.50
N GLU A 78 12.86 -16.64 18.23
CA GLU A 78 12.70 -15.59 19.25
C GLU A 78 13.75 -15.72 20.35
N ALA A 79 13.86 -16.92 20.93
CA ALA A 79 14.83 -17.21 21.98
C ALA A 79 16.28 -17.02 21.50
N ALA A 80 16.57 -17.32 20.24
CA ALA A 80 17.89 -17.11 19.64
C ALA A 80 18.18 -15.62 19.36
N ALA A 81 17.15 -14.84 18.99
CA ALA A 81 17.30 -13.44 18.61
C ALA A 81 17.39 -12.51 19.83
N GLY A 82 16.66 -12.80 20.91
CA GLY A 82 16.71 -12.04 22.16
C GLY A 82 16.41 -10.54 21.99
N GLY A 83 15.43 -10.22 21.12
CA GLY A 83 15.04 -8.84 20.80
C GLY A 83 15.80 -8.19 19.64
N ALA A 84 16.81 -8.85 19.07
CA ALA A 84 17.44 -8.44 17.81
C ALA A 84 16.62 -8.91 16.59
N PRO A 85 16.94 -8.46 15.36
CA PRO A 85 16.36 -9.04 14.16
C PRO A 85 16.62 -10.55 14.10
N SER A 86 15.56 -11.32 13.91
CA SER A 86 15.60 -12.79 13.86
C SER A 86 16.22 -13.31 12.56
N SER A 87 16.41 -14.63 12.50
CA SER A 87 16.87 -15.35 11.30
C SER A 87 15.96 -15.21 10.08
N TYR A 88 14.72 -14.74 10.26
CA TYR A 88 13.79 -14.47 9.15
C TYR A 88 13.97 -13.09 8.51
N SER A 89 14.94 -12.30 9.00
CA SER A 89 15.29 -11.01 8.41
C SER A 89 16.12 -11.19 7.14
N ASP A 90 15.95 -10.28 6.19
CA ASP A 90 16.75 -10.25 4.97
C ASP A 90 18.23 -9.96 5.29
N PRO A 91 19.16 -10.42 4.43
CA PRO A 91 20.54 -10.00 4.49
C PRO A 91 20.68 -8.48 4.25
N PRO A 92 21.78 -7.86 4.71
CA PRO A 92 22.04 -6.44 4.49
C PRO A 92 21.94 -6.05 3.01
N GLY A 93 21.17 -5.00 2.69
CA GLY A 93 20.90 -4.58 1.33
C GLY A 93 19.90 -3.42 1.24
N ALA A 94 19.55 -3.03 0.02
CA ALA A 94 18.50 -2.05 -0.21
C ALA A 94 17.12 -2.64 0.17
N ASP A 95 16.26 -1.83 0.78
CA ASP A 95 14.90 -2.20 1.19
C ASP A 95 14.83 -3.46 2.09
N ARG A 96 15.89 -3.66 2.90
CA ARG A 96 16.03 -4.81 3.79
C ARG A 96 14.84 -4.95 4.74
N ARG A 97 14.21 -6.11 4.74
CA ARG A 97 13.17 -6.48 5.71
C ARG A 97 13.80 -7.00 7.00
N LEU A 98 13.38 -6.49 8.13
CA LEU A 98 13.75 -6.97 9.46
C LEU A 98 12.53 -7.63 10.11
N VAL A 99 12.74 -8.80 10.70
CA VAL A 99 11.70 -9.54 11.41
C VAL A 99 12.08 -9.65 12.87
N TYR A 100 11.28 -9.06 13.74
CA TYR A 100 11.42 -9.14 15.18
C TYR A 100 10.36 -10.07 15.74
N LEU A 101 10.78 -10.88 16.70
CA LEU A 101 9.95 -11.81 17.44
C LEU A 101 10.14 -11.52 18.92
N SER A 102 9.05 -11.54 19.67
CA SER A 102 9.09 -11.43 21.13
C SER A 102 7.94 -12.20 21.73
N ARG A 103 8.15 -12.78 22.91
CA ARG A 103 7.04 -13.21 23.78
C ARG A 103 6.15 -12.03 24.12
N TYR A 104 4.85 -12.31 24.27
CA TYR A 104 3.84 -11.29 24.55
C TYR A 104 2.99 -11.69 25.76
N ASP A 105 2.69 -10.73 26.62
CA ASP A 105 1.73 -10.84 27.71
C ASP A 105 0.37 -10.29 27.27
N GLY A 106 -0.57 -11.20 27.03
CA GLY A 106 -1.93 -10.87 26.60
C GLY A 106 -2.90 -10.67 27.76
N ASP A 107 -2.61 -11.19 28.95
CA ASP A 107 -3.54 -11.25 30.07
C ASP A 107 -3.20 -10.27 31.22
N ASN A 108 -1.97 -9.74 31.24
CA ASN A 108 -1.45 -8.83 32.27
C ASN A 108 -1.57 -9.42 33.68
N ALA A 109 -1.33 -10.73 33.83
CA ALA A 109 -1.47 -11.45 35.10
C ALA A 109 -0.49 -10.97 36.19
N ASP A 110 0.65 -10.39 35.82
CA ASP A 110 1.64 -9.85 36.75
C ASP A 110 1.36 -8.39 37.18
N ALA A 111 0.35 -7.76 36.56
CA ALA A 111 -0.15 -6.42 36.84
C ALA A 111 0.86 -5.27 36.62
N ASP A 112 1.86 -5.44 35.77
CA ASP A 112 2.85 -4.39 35.48
C ASP A 112 2.56 -3.56 34.21
N SER A 113 1.55 -3.94 33.43
CA SER A 113 1.12 -3.30 32.16
C SER A 113 2.19 -3.26 31.08
N ASN A 114 3.23 -4.09 31.19
CA ASN A 114 4.28 -4.22 30.20
C ASN A 114 4.06 -5.51 29.40
N PRO A 115 3.74 -5.40 28.09
CA PRO A 115 3.39 -6.56 27.27
C PRO A 115 4.56 -7.52 26.98
N PHE A 116 5.77 -7.23 27.49
CA PHE A 116 6.98 -8.02 27.25
C PHE A 116 7.58 -8.61 28.54
N THR A 117 6.88 -8.51 29.67
CA THR A 117 7.19 -9.17 30.94
C THR A 117 6.04 -10.11 31.30
N GLY A 118 6.25 -11.10 32.18
CA GLY A 118 5.16 -12.00 32.59
C GLY A 118 4.52 -12.84 31.47
N THR A 119 5.19 -12.99 30.32
CA THR A 119 4.59 -13.37 29.04
C THR A 119 3.93 -14.75 28.97
N ASP A 120 2.93 -14.87 28.09
CA ASP A 120 2.21 -16.11 27.81
C ASP A 120 3.05 -17.10 26.98
N ALA A 121 3.01 -18.38 27.36
CA ALA A 121 3.81 -19.43 26.71
C ALA A 121 3.37 -19.75 25.27
N ASP A 122 2.12 -19.46 24.92
CA ASP A 122 1.52 -19.79 23.62
C ASP A 122 1.27 -18.54 22.77
N LEU A 123 1.86 -17.40 23.11
CA LEU A 123 1.66 -16.13 22.40
C LEU A 123 2.99 -15.49 21.99
N LEU A 124 3.09 -15.15 20.71
CA LEU A 124 4.23 -14.44 20.13
C LEU A 124 3.75 -13.17 19.43
N TRP A 125 4.47 -12.08 19.68
CA TRP A 125 4.41 -10.86 18.90
C TRP A 125 5.42 -10.93 17.77
N VAL A 126 4.93 -10.65 16.56
CA VAL A 126 5.71 -10.66 15.33
C VAL A 126 5.63 -9.27 14.71
N ARG A 127 6.79 -8.70 14.40
CA ARG A 127 6.89 -7.44 13.67
C ARG A 127 7.81 -7.58 12.47
N VAL A 128 7.33 -7.13 11.33
CA VAL A 128 8.08 -7.04 10.08
C VAL A 128 8.20 -5.57 9.71
N GLU A 129 9.42 -5.07 9.51
CA GLU A 129 9.67 -3.68 9.14
C GLU A 129 10.69 -3.54 8.02
N ILE A 130 10.68 -2.42 7.30
CA ILE A 130 11.74 -2.09 6.35
C ILE A 130 12.78 -1.23 7.08
N GLU A 131 14.03 -1.68 7.08
CA GLU A 131 15.15 -1.05 7.77
C GLU A 131 15.26 0.45 7.42
N SER A 132 15.47 1.29 8.43
CA SER A 132 15.59 2.75 8.29
C SER A 132 14.34 3.46 7.73
N THR A 133 13.17 2.84 7.81
CA THR A 133 11.90 3.46 7.42
C THR A 133 10.84 3.32 8.53
N PRO A 134 9.77 4.13 8.51
CA PRO A 134 8.66 3.96 9.46
C PRO A 134 7.65 2.87 9.02
N TYR A 135 7.91 2.12 7.94
CA TYR A 135 6.98 1.12 7.44
C TYR A 135 7.17 -0.21 8.17
N PHE A 136 6.13 -0.61 8.91
CA PHE A 136 6.08 -1.89 9.60
C PHE A 136 4.67 -2.49 9.57
N MET A 137 4.61 -3.80 9.78
CA MET A 137 3.42 -4.56 10.11
C MET A 137 3.70 -5.38 11.36
N GLU A 138 2.72 -5.46 12.24
CA GLU A 138 2.82 -6.27 13.45
C GLU A 138 1.54 -7.06 13.67
N THR A 139 1.68 -8.21 14.31
CA THR A 139 0.57 -9.10 14.64
C THR A 139 0.93 -9.95 15.84
N LEU A 140 -0.08 -10.59 16.41
CA LEU A 140 0.09 -11.68 17.35
C LEU A 140 -0.14 -13.01 16.62
N THR A 141 0.64 -14.02 17.00
CA THR A 141 0.43 -15.40 16.59
C THR A 141 0.38 -16.29 17.82
N VAL A 142 -0.41 -17.35 17.73
CA VAL A 142 -0.62 -18.33 18.80
C VAL A 142 -0.27 -19.72 18.32
N ARG A 143 0.06 -20.61 19.26
CA ARG A 143 0.29 -22.03 18.99
C ARG A 143 -0.96 -22.73 18.45
#